data_AF-A0A8X7QGF0-F1
#
_entry.id   AF-A0A8X7QGF0-F1
#
_cell.length_a   1.000
_cell.length_b   1.000
_cell.length_c   1.000
_cell.angle_alpha   90.00
_cell.angle_beta   90.00
_cell.angle_gamma   90.00
#
_symmetry.space_group_name_H-M   'P 1'
#
loop_
_entity.id
_entity.type
_entity.pdbx_description
1 polymer ?
#
loop_
_entity_poly.entity_id
_entity_poly.type
_entity_poly.pdbx_seq_one_letter_code
_entity_poly.pdbx_strand_id
1 'polypeptide(L)'
;MRCGLVGPEPLRFSLLEFENLTGLNCEYIEDLETPKCDVTPEMVSFWGMLGVHLEAGPTTDQIIAALKRCGDWSREDRKRLAYLSIFTGFIEGRKFSTATRSTLARLVMDLERFENYPWGRVAFKVLMDSLWNKEIAGCYTVDGFIQVLQV
;
A
#
# COMPACT_ATOMS: atom_id res chain seq x y z
N MET A 1 -8.23 21.84 -8.48
CA MET A 1 -8.47 21.34 -7.11
C MET A 1 -9.97 21.40 -6.86
N ARG A 2 -10.65 20.27 -6.61
CA ARG A 2 -12.03 20.25 -6.14
C ARG A 2 -11.99 19.87 -4.65
N CYS A 3 -12.33 20.80 -3.78
CA CYS A 3 -12.62 20.50 -2.37
C CYS A 3 -13.96 19.78 -2.32
N GLY A 4 -13.97 18.54 -1.81
CA GLY A 4 -15.21 17.87 -1.41
C GLY A 4 -15.65 18.41 -0.05
N LEU A 5 -16.89 18.89 0.04
CA LEU A 5 -17.54 19.21 1.31
C LEU A 5 -18.02 17.89 1.93
N VAL A 6 -17.42 17.49 3.05
CA VAL A 6 -17.99 16.43 3.91
C VAL A 6 -19.04 17.10 4.80
N GLY A 7 -20.29 16.66 4.72
CA GLY A 7 -21.41 17.20 5.49
C GLY A 7 -21.27 16.99 7.00
N PRO A 8 -22.16 17.58 7.82
CA PRO A 8 -22.09 17.56 9.28
C PRO A 8 -22.45 16.21 9.93
N GLU A 9 -22.81 15.19 9.14
CA GLU A 9 -23.12 13.85 9.68
C GLU A 9 -21.83 13.06 9.92
N PRO A 10 -21.67 12.39 11.09
CA PRO A 10 -20.56 11.50 11.31
C PRO A 10 -20.63 10.37 10.30
N LEU A 11 -19.66 10.31 9.39
CA LEU A 11 -19.53 9.24 8.42
C LEU A 11 -19.43 7.90 9.17
N ARG A 12 -20.50 7.09 9.11
CA ARG A 12 -20.48 5.71 9.60
C ARG A 12 -19.88 4.86 8.50
N PHE A 13 -18.56 4.77 8.49
CA PHE A 13 -17.82 3.98 7.53
C PHE A 13 -17.12 2.82 8.24
N SER A 14 -17.62 1.61 8.04
CA SER A 14 -17.16 0.39 8.70
C SER A 14 -16.21 -0.43 7.82
N LEU A 15 -15.44 -1.31 8.45
CA LEU A 15 -14.58 -2.25 7.72
C LEU A 15 -15.38 -3.19 6.80
N LEU A 16 -16.61 -3.54 7.20
CA LEU A 16 -17.50 -4.39 6.38
C LEU A 16 -17.94 -3.67 5.10
N GLU A 17 -18.25 -2.38 5.19
CA GLU A 17 -18.55 -1.56 4.01
C GLU A 17 -17.32 -1.40 3.12
N PHE A 18 -16.13 -1.22 3.71
CA PHE A 18 -14.87 -1.18 2.97
C PHE A 18 -14.62 -2.48 2.20
N GLU A 19 -14.81 -3.63 2.85
CA GLU A 19 -14.68 -4.95 2.22
C GLU A 19 -15.66 -5.11 1.06
N ASN A 20 -16.94 -4.79 1.27
CA ASN A 20 -17.97 -4.90 0.24
C ASN A 20 -17.70 -3.98 -0.97
N LEU A 21 -17.14 -2.79 -0.74
CA LEU A 21 -16.87 -1.81 -1.81
C LEU A 21 -15.57 -2.11 -2.58
N THR A 22 -14.55 -2.62 -1.90
CA THR A 22 -13.22 -2.85 -2.52
C THR A 22 -13.00 -4.29 -2.97
N GLY A 23 -13.73 -5.24 -2.40
CA GLY A 23 -13.49 -6.69 -2.58
C GLY A 23 -12.15 -7.17 -2.01
N LEU A 24 -11.44 -6.33 -1.25
CA LEU A 24 -10.17 -6.71 -0.64
C LEU A 24 -10.38 -7.56 0.61
N ASN A 25 -9.55 -8.58 0.79
CA ASN A 25 -9.56 -9.41 1.98
C ASN A 25 -9.45 -8.53 3.26
N CYS A 26 -10.45 -8.64 4.13
CA CYS A 26 -10.50 -7.97 5.42
C CYS A 26 -10.48 -8.96 6.60
N GLU A 27 -9.95 -10.16 6.44
CA GLU A 27 -9.76 -11.12 7.53
C GLU A 27 -8.80 -10.60 8.60
N TYR A 28 -9.04 -11.01 9.84
CA TYR A 28 -8.18 -10.63 10.97
C TYR A 28 -6.90 -11.47 10.97
N ILE A 29 -5.77 -10.81 11.18
CA ILE A 29 -4.49 -11.46 11.47
C ILE A 29 -3.81 -10.74 12.63
N GLU A 30 -3.01 -11.48 13.38
CA GLU A 30 -2.06 -10.90 14.31
C GLU A 30 -0.92 -10.24 13.52
N ASP A 31 -0.39 -9.12 14.03
CA ASP A 31 0.76 -8.42 13.45
C ASP A 31 0.58 -7.92 12.00
N LEU A 32 -0.57 -7.30 11.70
CA LEU A 32 -0.96 -6.77 10.38
C LEU A 32 0.11 -5.91 9.68
N GLU A 33 0.93 -5.16 10.43
CA GLU A 33 1.93 -4.24 9.86
C GLU A 33 3.36 -4.80 9.87
N THR A 34 3.56 -5.92 10.57
CA THR A 34 4.86 -6.56 10.78
C THR A 34 4.82 -8.04 10.40
N PRO A 35 4.42 -8.39 9.16
CA PRO A 35 4.50 -9.76 8.71
C PRO A 35 5.95 -10.25 8.79
N LYS A 36 6.16 -11.42 9.39
CA LYS A 36 7.46 -12.08 9.38
C LYS A 36 7.84 -12.42 7.95
N CYS A 37 9.01 -11.98 7.51
CA CYS A 37 9.55 -12.27 6.19
C CYS A 37 11.07 -12.41 6.33
N ASP A 38 11.56 -13.62 6.09
CA ASP A 38 12.99 -13.91 6.18
C ASP A 38 13.74 -13.26 5.03
N VAL A 39 14.91 -12.70 5.33
CA VAL A 39 15.78 -12.10 4.32
C VAL A 39 16.47 -13.22 3.54
N THR A 40 16.10 -13.40 2.28
CA THR A 40 16.73 -14.36 1.38
C THR A 40 17.72 -13.67 0.42
N PRO A 41 18.69 -14.40 -0.16
CA PRO A 41 19.56 -13.86 -1.21
C PRO A 41 18.78 -13.33 -2.41
N GLU A 42 17.64 -13.95 -2.75
CA GLU A 42 16.75 -13.49 -3.82
C GLU A 42 16.13 -12.14 -3.49
N MET A 43 15.71 -11.92 -2.24
CA MET A 43 15.20 -10.63 -1.78
C MET A 43 16.29 -9.56 -1.87
N VAL A 44 17.50 -9.87 -1.40
CA VAL A 44 18.64 -8.94 -1.49
C VAL A 44 18.93 -8.58 -2.95
N SER A 45 18.91 -9.57 -3.86
CA SER A 45 19.06 -9.36 -5.29
C SER A 45 17.96 -8.45 -5.85
N PHE A 46 16.69 -8.74 -5.54
CA PHE A 46 15.55 -7.97 -6.04
C PHE A 46 15.56 -6.51 -5.52
N TRP A 47 15.89 -6.29 -4.24
CA TRP A 47 16.07 -4.94 -3.69
C TRP A 47 17.25 -4.20 -4.33
N GLY A 48 18.37 -4.91 -4.55
CA GLY A 48 19.52 -4.39 -5.29
C GLY A 48 19.16 -4.01 -6.71
N MET A 49 18.34 -4.83 -7.38
CA MET A 49 17.76 -4.50 -8.67
C MET A 49 16.96 -3.22 -8.55
N LEU A 50 16.08 -3.03 -7.57
CA LEU A 50 15.33 -1.78 -7.36
C LEU A 50 16.22 -0.54 -7.07
N GLY A 51 17.46 -0.74 -6.62
CA GLY A 51 18.35 0.34 -6.18
C GLY A 51 18.00 0.86 -4.78
N VAL A 52 17.50 -0.02 -3.92
CA VAL A 52 16.96 0.32 -2.59
C VAL A 52 17.67 -0.49 -1.52
N HIS A 53 17.98 0.15 -0.39
CA HIS A 53 18.52 -0.56 0.77
C HIS A 53 17.50 -1.56 1.31
N LEU A 54 17.94 -2.74 1.73
CA LEU A 54 17.05 -3.83 2.15
C LEU A 54 16.05 -3.41 3.25
N GLU A 55 16.49 -2.59 4.20
CA GLU A 55 15.66 -2.08 5.31
C GLU A 55 14.68 -0.97 4.90
N ALA A 56 14.87 -0.39 3.71
CA ALA A 56 13.99 0.63 3.17
C ALA A 56 12.97 0.02 2.20
N GLY A 57 11.75 0.57 2.20
CA GLY A 57 10.81 0.31 1.13
C GLY A 57 11.09 1.23 -0.05
N PRO A 58 10.81 0.77 -1.29
CA PRO A 58 10.99 1.60 -2.46
C PRO A 58 10.04 2.80 -2.44
N THR A 59 10.50 3.94 -2.95
CA THR A 59 9.65 5.09 -3.26
C THR A 59 8.93 4.87 -4.57
N THR A 60 7.87 5.66 -4.83
CA THR A 60 7.16 5.59 -6.11
C THR A 60 8.08 5.91 -7.29
N ASP A 61 9.01 6.86 -7.13
CA ASP A 61 9.99 7.20 -8.17
C ASP A 61 10.94 6.04 -8.49
N GLN A 62 11.37 5.30 -7.46
CA GLN A 62 12.21 4.12 -7.64
C GLN A 62 11.46 2.99 -8.36
N ILE A 63 10.17 2.81 -8.06
CA ILE A 63 9.30 1.86 -8.78
C ILE A 63 9.13 2.28 -10.23
N ILE A 64 8.86 3.56 -10.52
CA ILE A 64 8.75 4.07 -11.89
C ILE A 64 10.06 3.88 -12.66
N ALA A 65 11.20 4.14 -12.03
CA ALA A 65 12.51 3.91 -12.62
C ALA A 65 12.75 2.42 -12.90
N ALA A 66 12.33 1.53 -12.00
CA ALA A 66 12.37 0.08 -12.19
C ALA A 66 11.48 -0.37 -13.36
N LEU A 67 10.25 0.14 -13.48
CA LEU A 67 9.34 -0.16 -14.59
C LEU A 67 9.93 0.22 -15.96
N LYS A 68 10.69 1.32 -16.03
CA LYS A 68 11.35 1.75 -17.28
C LYS A 68 12.52 0.85 -17.71
N ARG A 69 13.11 0.09 -16.79
CA ARG A 69 14.30 -0.75 -17.04
C ARG A 69 14.06 -2.25 -16.86
N CYS A 70 12.85 -2.67 -16.52
CA CYS A 70 12.56 -4.07 -16.23
C CYS A 70 12.44 -4.95 -17.48
N GLY A 71 12.78 -4.44 -18.67
CA GLY A 71 12.66 -5.17 -19.95
C GLY A 71 13.40 -6.51 -19.94
N ASP A 72 14.62 -6.50 -19.39
CA ASP A 72 15.50 -7.68 -19.33
C ASP A 72 15.31 -8.50 -18.04
N TRP A 73 14.35 -8.15 -17.20
CA TRP A 73 14.11 -8.85 -15.94
C TRP A 73 13.37 -10.17 -16.18
N SER A 74 13.57 -11.11 -15.25
CA SER A 74 12.84 -12.37 -15.26
C SER A 74 11.33 -12.12 -15.23
N ARG A 75 10.55 -13.09 -15.73
CA ARG A 75 9.07 -13.01 -15.66
C ARG A 75 8.60 -12.89 -14.21
N GLU A 76 9.28 -13.56 -13.29
CA GLU A 76 8.95 -13.55 -11.88
C GLU A 76 9.22 -12.18 -11.24
N ASP A 77 10.38 -11.58 -11.48
CA ASP A 77 10.72 -10.26 -10.93
C ASP A 77 9.85 -9.14 -11.51
N ARG A 78 9.45 -9.25 -12.80
CA ARG A 78 8.44 -8.35 -13.37
C ARG A 78 7.09 -8.48 -12.71
N LYS A 79 6.67 -9.69 -12.34
CA LYS A 79 5.46 -9.88 -11.53
C LYS A 79 5.63 -9.22 -10.17
N ARG A 80 6.71 -9.51 -9.43
CA ARG A 80 6.99 -8.88 -8.13
C ARG A 80 6.93 -7.35 -8.20
N LEU A 81 7.53 -6.76 -9.23
CA LEU A 81 7.48 -5.32 -9.50
C LEU A 81 6.06 -4.81 -9.76
N ALA A 82 5.22 -5.56 -10.47
CA ALA A 82 3.82 -5.21 -10.71
C ALA A 82 3.01 -5.21 -9.41
N TYR A 83 3.12 -6.26 -8.57
CA TYR A 83 2.45 -6.31 -7.26
C TYR A 83 2.92 -5.17 -6.35
N LEU A 84 4.24 -4.90 -6.33
CA LEU A 84 4.80 -3.79 -5.58
C LEU A 84 4.23 -2.43 -6.05
N SER A 85 4.05 -2.26 -7.35
CA SER A 85 3.44 -1.05 -7.92
C SER A 85 1.98 -0.88 -7.49
N ILE A 86 1.21 -1.97 -7.45
CA ILE A 86 -0.17 -1.97 -6.96
C ILE A 86 -0.19 -1.63 -5.47
N PHE A 87 0.68 -2.25 -4.68
CA PHE A 87 0.78 -2.00 -3.25
C PHE A 87 1.08 -0.53 -2.95
N THR A 88 2.16 0.01 -3.50
CA THR A 88 2.57 1.39 -3.24
C THR A 88 1.56 2.41 -3.80
N GLY A 89 1.04 2.17 -5.01
CA GLY A 89 0.17 3.13 -5.70
C GLY A 89 -1.28 3.15 -5.25
N PHE A 90 -1.84 1.99 -4.88
CA PHE A 90 -3.27 1.85 -4.60
C PHE A 90 -3.56 1.47 -3.16
N ILE A 91 -2.83 0.49 -2.59
CA ILE A 91 -3.14 -0.04 -1.26
C ILE A 91 -2.63 0.89 -0.18
N GLU A 92 -1.35 1.24 -0.24
CA GLU A 92 -0.76 2.15 0.72
C GLU A 92 -1.15 3.60 0.43
N GLY A 93 -1.31 3.97 -0.85
CA GLY A 93 -1.94 5.24 -1.27
C GLY A 93 -1.34 6.48 -0.61
N ARG A 94 -0.06 6.43 -0.23
CA ARG A 94 0.68 7.52 0.42
C ARG A 94 1.25 8.48 -0.61
N LYS A 95 1.59 9.69 -0.15
CA LYS A 95 2.31 10.70 -0.96
C LYS A 95 3.53 10.07 -1.65
N PHE A 96 3.74 10.44 -2.91
CA PHE A 96 4.81 9.92 -3.79
C PHE A 96 6.22 9.90 -3.16
N SER A 97 6.52 10.87 -2.29
CA SER A 97 7.82 11.03 -1.63
C SER A 97 8.03 10.15 -0.40
N THR A 98 6.98 9.50 0.11
CA THR A 98 7.09 8.65 1.30
C THR A 98 7.53 7.25 0.90
N ALA A 99 8.56 6.74 1.56
CA ALA A 99 9.00 5.37 1.37
C ALA A 99 7.90 4.40 1.78
N THR A 100 7.70 3.35 0.97
CA THR A 100 6.74 2.29 1.28
C THR A 100 7.14 1.58 2.58
N ARG A 101 6.19 1.04 3.37
CA ARG A 101 6.54 0.17 4.51
C ARG A 101 7.33 -1.04 4.02
N SER A 102 8.60 -1.14 4.40
CA SER A 102 9.50 -2.21 3.95
C SER A 102 8.99 -3.60 4.34
N THR A 103 8.46 -3.77 5.54
CA THR A 103 7.91 -5.04 6.04
C THR A 103 6.79 -5.58 5.16
N LEU A 104 5.83 -4.73 4.79
CA LEU A 104 4.72 -5.11 3.92
C LEU A 104 5.14 -5.28 2.46
N ALA A 105 6.03 -4.40 1.97
CA ALA A 105 6.57 -4.51 0.62
C ALA A 105 7.30 -5.85 0.39
N ARG A 106 7.99 -6.38 1.40
CA ARG A 106 8.69 -7.68 1.35
C ARG A 106 7.77 -8.87 1.05
N LEU A 107 6.46 -8.75 1.28
CA LEU A 107 5.51 -9.81 0.91
C LEU A 107 5.52 -10.12 -0.59
N VAL A 108 5.98 -9.22 -1.47
CA VAL A 108 6.06 -9.54 -2.91
C VAL A 108 7.05 -10.67 -3.22
N MET A 109 7.91 -11.06 -2.28
CA MET A 109 8.78 -12.21 -2.43
C MET A 109 8.01 -13.55 -2.36
N ASP A 110 6.83 -13.55 -1.74
CA ASP A 110 5.89 -14.67 -1.63
C ASP A 110 4.52 -14.23 -2.17
N LEU A 111 4.33 -14.37 -3.49
CA LEU A 111 3.15 -13.86 -4.18
C LEU A 111 1.84 -14.53 -3.73
N GLU A 112 1.88 -15.80 -3.35
CA GLU A 112 0.71 -16.52 -2.84
C GLU A 112 0.27 -15.91 -1.50
N ARG A 113 1.22 -15.71 -0.59
CA ARG A 113 0.93 -15.03 0.67
C ARG A 113 0.52 -13.57 0.46
N PHE A 114 1.12 -12.88 -0.51
CA PHE A 114 0.73 -11.52 -0.87
C PHE A 114 -0.74 -11.48 -1.30
N GLU A 115 -1.18 -12.32 -2.23
CA GLU A 115 -2.55 -12.30 -2.75
C GLU A 115 -3.61 -12.58 -1.67
N ASN A 116 -3.27 -13.46 -0.72
CA ASN A 116 -4.17 -13.81 0.38
C ASN A 116 -4.07 -12.86 1.59
N TYR A 117 -3.14 -11.90 1.59
CA TYR A 117 -2.94 -10.99 2.72
C TYR A 117 -4.16 -10.06 2.90
N PRO A 118 -4.54 -9.68 4.14
CA PRO A 118 -5.70 -8.84 4.41
C PRO A 118 -5.45 -7.36 4.07
N TRP A 119 -5.18 -7.07 2.79
CA TRP A 119 -4.92 -5.73 2.29
C TRP A 119 -6.05 -4.76 2.54
N GLY A 120 -7.29 -5.25 2.65
CA GLY A 120 -8.42 -4.41 2.98
C GLY A 120 -8.31 -3.80 4.37
N ARG A 121 -7.82 -4.56 5.35
CA ARG A 121 -7.51 -4.00 6.69
C ARG A 121 -6.33 -3.04 6.66
N VAL A 122 -5.28 -3.35 5.89
CA VAL A 122 -4.12 -2.45 5.76
C VAL A 122 -4.56 -1.10 5.18
N ALA A 123 -5.32 -1.13 4.09
CA ALA A 123 -5.84 0.04 3.41
C ALA A 123 -6.84 0.83 4.27
N PHE A 124 -7.76 0.14 4.94
CA PHE A 124 -8.71 0.76 5.86
C PHE A 124 -8.00 1.43 7.03
N LYS A 125 -6.98 0.79 7.62
CA LYS A 125 -6.17 1.40 8.69
C LYS A 125 -5.46 2.65 8.21
N VAL A 126 -4.81 2.62 7.04
CA VAL A 126 -4.15 3.80 6.46
C VAL A 126 -5.15 4.94 6.26
N LEU A 127 -6.34 4.64 5.74
CA LEU A 127 -7.42 5.60 5.58
C LEU A 127 -7.85 6.21 6.92
N MET A 128 -8.13 5.38 7.92
CA MET A 128 -8.56 5.83 9.25
C MET A 128 -7.49 6.63 9.98
N ASP A 129 -6.22 6.21 9.93
CA ASP A 129 -5.09 6.94 10.51
C ASP A 129 -4.90 8.32 9.83
N SER A 130 -5.22 8.44 8.54
CA SER A 130 -5.17 9.73 7.82
C SER A 130 -6.30 10.69 8.21
N LEU A 131 -7.46 10.14 8.60
CA LEU A 131 -8.65 10.90 9.01
C LEU A 131 -8.58 11.34 10.48
N TRP A 132 -8.07 10.47 11.36
CA TRP A 132 -8.06 10.72 12.81
C TRP A 132 -6.98 11.73 13.24
N ASN A 133 -5.89 11.87 12.49
CA ASN A 133 -4.76 12.72 12.84
C ASN A 133 -4.92 14.21 12.48
N LYS A 134 -6.15 14.72 12.26
CA LYS A 134 -6.36 16.12 11.85
C LYS A 134 -7.46 16.82 12.63
N GLU A 135 -7.08 17.90 13.32
CA GLU A 135 -8.03 18.97 13.68
C GLU A 135 -8.68 19.48 12.39
N ILE A 136 -10.01 19.53 12.37
CA ILE A 136 -10.81 20.02 11.25
C ILE A 136 -10.74 21.56 11.24
N ALA A 137 -9.55 22.08 10.93
CA ALA A 137 -9.31 23.51 10.77
C ALA A 137 -8.39 23.74 9.57
N GLY A 138 -8.90 23.52 8.35
CA GLY A 138 -8.20 23.86 7.11
C GLY A 138 -8.31 22.84 5.97
N CYS A 139 -7.53 23.05 4.91
CA CYS A 139 -7.42 22.15 3.77
C CYS A 139 -6.53 20.95 4.13
N TYR A 140 -7.03 19.71 3.98
CA TYR A 140 -6.29 18.51 4.31
C TYR A 140 -6.22 17.51 3.15
N THR A 141 -5.08 16.84 3.03
CA THR A 141 -4.91 15.67 2.16
C THR A 141 -5.31 14.41 2.91
N VAL A 142 -6.19 13.59 2.34
CA VAL A 142 -6.48 12.23 2.81
C VAL A 142 -5.56 11.29 2.04
N ASP A 143 -4.95 10.32 2.72
CA ASP A 143 -4.14 9.27 2.09
C ASP A 143 -4.95 7.96 2.08
N GLY A 144 -4.77 7.09 1.09
CA GLY A 144 -5.50 5.82 0.96
C GLY A 144 -6.66 5.82 -0.05
N PHE A 145 -7.61 4.89 0.08
CA PHE A 145 -8.74 4.67 -0.86
C PHE A 145 -9.86 5.71 -0.68
N ILE A 146 -9.60 6.96 -1.07
CA ILE A 146 -10.55 8.08 -0.91
C ILE A 146 -11.83 7.86 -1.72
N GLN A 147 -11.79 7.10 -2.82
CA GLN A 147 -12.96 6.81 -3.66
C GLN A 147 -14.10 6.17 -2.86
N VAL A 148 -13.77 5.46 -1.78
CA VAL A 148 -14.75 4.76 -0.94
C VAL A 148 -15.57 5.73 -0.06
N LEU A 149 -15.06 6.95 0.16
CA LEU A 149 -15.75 8.00 0.91
C LEU A 149 -16.69 8.86 0.04
N GLN A 150 -16.84 8.54 -1.26
CA GLN A 150 -17.66 9.31 -2.22
C GLN A 150 -19.05 8.69 -2.47
N VAL A 151 -19.44 7.68 -1.68
CA VAL A 151 -20.75 7.00 -1.74
C VAL A 151 -21.81 7.78 -0.98
#